data_AF-A0A7J4FZK0-F1
#
_entry.id   AF-A0A7J4FZK0-F1
#
_cell.length_a   1.000
_cell.length_b   1.000
_cell.length_c   1.000
_cell.angle_alpha   90.00
_cell.angle_beta   90.00
_cell.angle_gamma   90.00
#
_symmetry.space_group_name_H-M   'P 1'
#
loop_
_entity.id
_entity.type
_entity.pdbx_description
1 polymer ?
#
loop_
_entity_poly.entity_id
_entity_poly.type
_entity_poly.pdbx_seq_one_letter_code
_entity_poly.pdbx_strand_id
1 'polypeptide(L)'
;MKLPEPGTNVEIITRNRTYSGVLMERPELSGDKFLVIKLDNGYNIGIDIKKIREIRTIGKVKREEFKPKEHKRDKNKRNVSIM
;
A
#
# COMPACT_ATOMS: atom_id res chain seq x y z
N MET A 1 1.52 19.64 5.64
CA MET A 1 1.20 18.43 6.44
C MET A 1 2.19 17.35 6.03
N LYS A 2 2.91 16.73 6.96
CA LYS A 2 3.84 15.64 6.64
C LYS A 2 3.02 14.34 6.52
N LEU A 3 3.12 13.66 5.38
CA LEU A 3 2.45 12.37 5.17
C LEU A 3 3.27 11.23 5.81
N PRO A 4 2.62 10.20 6.35
CA PRO A 4 3.29 8.95 6.77
C PRO A 4 3.97 8.26 5.59
N GLU A 5 4.86 7.30 5.88
CA GLU A 5 5.49 6.47 4.84
C GLU A 5 4.47 5.51 4.20
N PRO A 6 4.53 5.27 2.89
CA PRO A 6 3.75 4.22 2.25
C PRO A 6 3.95 2.83 2.89
N GLY A 7 2.91 2.02 2.94
CA GLY A 7 2.89 0.73 3.65
C GLY A 7 2.62 0.85 5.15
N THR A 8 2.24 2.03 5.64
CA THR A 8 1.85 2.26 7.03
C THR A 8 0.33 2.16 7.18
N ASN A 9 -0.16 1.58 8.28
CA ASN A 9 -1.58 1.62 8.62
C ASN A 9 -1.92 3.02 9.13
N VAL A 10 -2.90 3.65 8.49
CA VAL A 10 -3.32 5.02 8.78
C VAL A 10 -4.82 5.09 9.03
N GLU A 11 -5.21 6.01 9.89
CA GLU A 11 -6.58 6.49 10.06
C GLU A 11 -6.66 7.90 9.48
N ILE A 12 -7.61 8.13 8.57
CA ILE A 12 -7.85 9.39 7.89
C ILE A 12 -9.20 9.93 8.34
N ILE A 13 -9.18 11.07 9.01
CA ILE A 13 -10.38 11.75 9.50
C ILE A 13 -10.72 12.85 8.50
N THR A 14 -11.90 12.75 7.89
CA THR A 14 -12.48 13.80 7.05
C THR A 14 -13.59 14.53 7.79
N ARG A 15 -14.21 15.54 7.17
CA ARG A 15 -15.36 16.25 7.78
C ARG A 15 -16.56 15.33 8.06
N ASN A 16 -16.76 14.30 7.24
CA ASN A 16 -18.00 13.52 7.24
C ASN A 16 -17.79 12.07 7.68
N ARG A 17 -16.58 11.52 7.51
CA ARG A 17 -16.27 10.10 7.73
C ARG A 17 -14.81 9.90 8.13
N THR A 18 -14.56 8.77 8.78
CA THR A 18 -13.21 8.26 9.07
C THR A 18 -12.95 7.03 8.22
N TYR A 19 -11.73 6.90 7.71
CA TYR A 19 -11.29 5.77 6.91
C TYR A 19 -10.03 5.16 7.53
N SER A 20 -9.92 3.84 7.51
CA SER A 20 -8.72 3.12 7.94
C SER A 20 -8.21 2.23 6.82
N GLY A 21 -6.89 2.09 6.73
CA GLY A 21 -6.26 1.22 5.75
C GLY A 21 -4.76 1.43 5.64
N VAL A 22 -4.16 0.78 4.64
CA VAL A 22 -2.74 0.90 4.33
C VAL A 22 -2.53 2.10 3.40
N LEU A 23 -1.64 3.02 3.77
CA LEU A 23 -1.25 4.12 2.89
C LEU A 23 -0.52 3.57 1.66
N MET A 24 -1.06 3.84 0.48
CA MET A 24 -0.46 3.40 -0.79
C MET A 24 0.52 4.45 -1.32
N GLU A 25 1.51 3.98 -2.09
CA GLU A 25 2.39 4.88 -2.83
C GLU A 25 1.58 5.75 -3.79
N ARG A 26 2.02 7.00 -3.96
CA ARG A 26 1.39 7.91 -4.91
C ARG A 26 1.78 7.48 -6.33
N PRO A 27 0.82 7.21 -7.23
CA PRO A 27 1.14 7.06 -8.64
C PRO A 27 1.56 8.42 -9.21
N GLU A 28 2.70 8.47 -9.89
CA GLU A 28 3.26 9.73 -10.44
C GLU A 28 2.26 10.50 -11.32
N LEU A 29 1.39 9.78 -12.03
CA LEU A 29 0.40 10.33 -12.96
C LEU A 29 -0.89 10.86 -12.28
N SER A 30 -1.10 10.60 -10.99
CA SER A 30 -2.37 10.92 -10.30
C SER A 30 -2.46 12.36 -9.80
N GLY A 31 -1.35 13.10 -9.86
CA GLY A 31 -1.21 14.45 -9.32
C GLY A 31 -1.42 14.52 -7.80
N ASP A 32 -1.26 15.71 -7.25
CA ASP A 32 -1.22 15.89 -5.79
C ASP A 32 -2.58 16.02 -5.11
N LYS A 33 -3.67 15.70 -5.81
CA LYS A 33 -5.04 16.00 -5.34
C LYS A 33 -5.61 14.97 -4.38
N PHE A 34 -5.18 13.70 -4.51
CA PHE A 34 -5.75 12.60 -3.75
C PHE A 34 -4.68 11.87 -2.93
N LEU A 35 -5.10 11.35 -1.79
CA LEU A 35 -4.38 10.39 -0.96
C LEU A 35 -5.02 9.02 -1.15
N VAL A 36 -4.23 8.01 -1.49
CA VAL A 36 -4.74 6.66 -1.76
C VAL A 36 -4.48 5.76 -0.57
N ILE A 37 -5.51 5.08 -0.09
CA ILE A 37 -5.38 4.00 0.89
C ILE A 37 -6.00 2.71 0.37
N LYS A 38 -5.43 1.58 0.77
CA LYS A 38 -6.02 0.25 0.60
C LYS A 38 -6.80 -0.11 1.86
N LEU A 39 -8.11 -0.28 1.71
CA LEU A 39 -9.01 -0.72 2.76
C LEU A 39 -8.76 -2.19 3.11
N ASP A 40 -9.22 -2.60 4.30
CA ASP A 40 -9.08 -3.98 4.78
C ASP A 40 -9.80 -5.00 3.88
N ASN A 41 -10.82 -4.56 3.14
CA ASN A 41 -11.52 -5.38 2.14
C ASN A 41 -10.75 -5.55 0.81
N GLY A 42 -9.53 -5.00 0.71
CA GLY A 42 -8.65 -5.15 -0.43
C GLY A 42 -8.79 -4.08 -1.52
N TYR A 43 -9.79 -3.19 -1.43
CA TYR A 43 -10.01 -2.12 -2.40
C TYR A 43 -9.18 -0.87 -2.12
N ASN A 44 -8.76 -0.19 -3.18
CA ASN A 44 -8.10 1.12 -3.09
C ASN A 44 -9.13 2.24 -3.22
N ILE A 45 -9.03 3.28 -2.38
CA ILE A 45 -9.84 4.49 -2.49
C ILE A 45 -8.96 5.74 -2.53
N GLY A 46 -9.36 6.74 -3.30
CA GLY A 46 -8.75 8.06 -3.33
C GLY A 46 -9.54 9.06 -2.48
N ILE A 47 -8.89 9.70 -1.52
CA ILE A 47 -9.47 10.71 -0.64
C ILE A 47 -8.91 12.08 -1.03
N ASP A 48 -9.79 13.02 -1.36
CA ASP A 48 -9.41 14.39 -1.69
C ASP A 48 -8.74 15.04 -0.47
N ILE A 49 -7.49 15.48 -0.64
CA ILE A 49 -6.67 16.04 0.44
C ILE A 49 -7.34 17.26 1.07
N LYS A 50 -8.12 18.03 0.30
CA LYS A 50 -8.85 19.20 0.81
C LYS A 50 -9.94 18.84 1.82
N LYS A 51 -10.40 17.59 1.83
CA LYS A 51 -11.43 17.09 2.76
C LYS A 51 -10.82 16.46 4.02
N ILE A 52 -9.52 16.20 4.03
CA ILE A 52 -8.81 15.58 5.15
C ILE A 52 -8.58 16.64 6.23
N ARG A 53 -8.97 16.31 7.46
CA ARG A 53 -8.70 17.12 8.65
C ARG A 53 -7.47 16.64 9.38
N GLU A 54 -7.32 15.31 9.48
CA GLU A 54 -6.24 14.69 10.24
C GLU A 54 -5.88 13.33 9.63
N ILE A 55 -4.61 12.95 9.76
CA ILE A 55 -4.08 11.63 9.40
C ILE A 55 -3.30 11.14 10.61
N ARG A 56 -3.64 9.95 11.11
CA ARG A 56 -2.97 9.31 12.25
C ARG A 56 -2.33 8.01 11.79
N THR A 57 -1.08 7.80 12.19
CA THR A 57 -0.44 6.49 12.05
C THR A 57 -0.92 5.59 13.18
N ILE A 58 -1.58 4.49 12.83
CA ILE A 58 -2.12 3.52 13.80
C ILE A 58 -1.33 2.20 13.83
N GLY A 59 -0.37 2.02 12.93
CA GLY A 59 0.56 0.89 12.98
C GLY A 59 1.42 0.79 11.72
N LYS A 60 2.36 -0.16 11.70
CA LYS A 60 3.11 -0.52 10.50
C LYS A 60 2.61 -1.86 9.97
N VAL A 61 2.43 -1.97 8.65
CA VAL A 61 2.15 -3.27 8.03
C VAL A 61 3.41 -4.13 8.17
N LYS A 62 3.26 -5.35 8.69
CA LYS A 62 4.33 -6.35 8.63
C LYS A 62 4.53 -6.69 7.16
N ARG A 63 5.67 -6.29 6.58
CA ARG A 63 6.07 -6.79 5.28
C ARG A 63 6.35 -8.28 5.44
N GLU A 64 5.62 -9.11 4.69
CA GLU A 64 6.05 -10.49 4.51
C GLU A 64 7.37 -10.45 3.74
N GLU A 65 8.41 -10.97 4.37
CA GLU A 65 9.68 -11.15 3.68
C GLU A 65 9.51 -12.26 2.64
N PHE A 66 9.77 -11.94 1.37
CA PHE A 66 9.88 -12.96 0.35
C PHE A 66 11.06 -13.87 0.68
N LYS A 67 10.76 -15.12 1.03
CA LYS A 67 11.79 -16.16 1.16
C LYS A 67 11.86 -16.91 -0.15
N PRO A 68 12.93 -16.76 -0.95
CA PRO A 68 13.10 -17.58 -2.14
C PRO A 68 13.08 -19.05 -1.70
N LYS A 69 12.20 -19.84 -2.33
CA LYS A 69 12.22 -21.28 -2.11
C LYS A 69 13.47 -21.83 -2.77
N GLU A 70 14.24 -22.62 -2.03
CA GLU A 70 15.31 -23.40 -2.63
C GLU A 70 14.68 -24.44 -3.56
N HIS A 71 14.94 -24.30 -4.85
CA HIS A 71 14.52 -25.27 -5.86
C HIS A 71 15.71 -26.13 -6.21
N LYS A 72 15.61 -27.45 -5.98
CA LYS A 72 16.58 -28.41 -6.52
C LYS A 72 16.35 -28.55 -8.02
N ARG A 73 17.42 -28.43 -8.80
CA ARG A 73 17.38 -28.69 -10.24
C ARG A 73 17.06 -30.15 -10.49
N ASP A 74 15.97 -30.39 -11.21
CA ASP A 74 15.61 -31.72 -11.71
C ASP A 74 16.30 -31.95 -13.06
N LYS A 75 17.15 -32.98 -13.14
CA LYS A 75 17.91 -33.31 -14.36
C LYS A 75 17.00 -33.78 -15.50
N ASN A 76 15.78 -34.24 -15.20
CA ASN A 76 14.83 -34.72 -16.21
C ASN A 76 14.01 -33.59 -16.85
N LYS A 77 14.09 -32.37 -16.33
CA LYS A 77 13.36 -31.21 -16.85
C LYS A 77 14.24 -30.35 -17.74
N ARG A 78 13.62 -29.75 -18.76
CA ARG A 78 14.31 -28.81 -19.66
C ARG A 78 14.66 -27.51 -18.92
N ASN A 79 15.82 -26.95 -19.24
CA ASN A 79 16.17 -25.60 -18.79
C ASN A 79 15.41 -24.57 -19.65
N VAL A 80 14.79 -23.60 -19.00
CA VAL A 80 14.17 -22.44 -19.65
C VAL A 80 14.71 -21.19 -18.98
N SER A 81 15.19 -20.24 -19.77
CA SER A 81 15.59 -18.92 -19.29
C SER A 81 14.43 -17.95 -19.51
N ILE A 82 14.08 -17.19 -18.47
CA ILE A 82 13.18 -16.04 -18.57
C ILE A 82 14.09 -14.82 -18.53
N MET A 83 14.08 -14.03 -19.60
CA MET A 83 14.87 -12.80 -19.73
C MET A 83 14.01 -11.58 -19.39
#